data_AF-A0A164MYP2-F1
#
_entry.id   AF-A0A164MYP2-F1
#
_cell.length_a   1.000
_cell.length_b   1.000
_cell.length_c   1.000
_cell.angle_alpha   90.00
_cell.angle_beta   90.00
_cell.angle_gamma   90.00
#
_symmetry.space_group_name_H-M   'P 1'
#
loop_
_entity.id
_entity.type
_entity.pdbx_description
1 polymer ?
#
loop_
_entity_poly.entity_id
_entity_poly.type
_entity_poly.pdbx_seq_one_letter_code
_entity_poly.pdbx_strand_id
1 'polypeptide(L)'
;MSTTTTQTVTRAHHPKRNPTSNSKFVLKLNSIEDPLAKNVYLLKCAVRGAAGQLRDDIRQMSPSNPTFILWHSVRRPKRALQEAIDHLLEAPPCDVSTVLEDMSNEEFTHNLFDTVKGMLHTSLISKLERQQRRQKARPRSPVILFNDPQPLNTICEE
;
A
#
# COMPACT_ATOMS: atom_id res chain seq x y z
N MET A 1 56.87 -31.46 35.11
CA MET A 1 55.89 -30.57 35.77
C MET A 1 54.87 -30.16 34.72
N SER A 2 53.61 -30.54 34.95
CA SER A 2 52.54 -30.62 33.94
C SER A 2 51.99 -29.26 33.55
N THR A 3 51.86 -29.01 32.24
CA THR A 3 51.12 -27.88 31.67
C THR A 3 49.66 -28.27 31.45
N THR A 4 48.75 -27.59 32.12
CA THR A 4 47.29 -27.77 31.95
C THR A 4 46.79 -26.69 31.01
N THR A 5 46.44 -27.04 29.78
CA THR A 5 45.83 -26.14 28.79
C THR A 5 44.31 -26.36 28.80
N THR A 6 43.58 -25.42 29.37
CA THR A 6 42.12 -25.36 29.35
C THR A 6 41.62 -24.99 27.95
N GLN A 7 40.97 -25.93 27.26
CA GLN A 7 40.22 -25.65 26.03
C GLN A 7 38.80 -25.18 26.38
N THR A 8 38.48 -23.94 26.03
CA THR A 8 37.11 -23.41 26.08
C THR A 8 36.48 -23.57 24.70
N VAL A 9 35.52 -24.48 24.58
CA VAL A 9 34.73 -24.69 23.36
C VAL A 9 33.63 -23.62 23.29
N THR A 10 33.85 -22.59 22.48
CA THR A 10 32.82 -21.59 22.18
C THR A 10 31.82 -22.17 21.20
N ARG A 11 30.66 -22.60 21.72
CA ARG A 11 29.50 -23.05 20.96
C ARG A 11 28.98 -21.93 20.06
N ALA A 12 29.21 -22.05 18.75
CA ALA A 12 28.67 -21.14 17.76
C ALA A 12 27.13 -21.16 17.78
N HIS A 13 26.53 -20.07 18.24
CA HIS A 13 25.13 -19.77 18.00
C HIS A 13 24.97 -19.45 16.50
N HIS A 14 24.49 -20.42 15.72
CA HIS A 14 23.95 -20.11 14.40
C HIS A 14 22.61 -19.38 14.56
N PRO A 15 22.49 -18.10 14.13
CA PRO A 15 21.19 -17.45 14.08
C PRO A 15 20.34 -18.12 13.00
N LYS A 16 19.19 -18.69 13.39
CA LYS A 16 18.11 -19.10 12.48
C LYS A 16 17.73 -17.89 11.62
N ARG A 17 18.23 -17.85 10.38
CA ARG A 17 17.71 -16.94 9.34
C ARG A 17 16.26 -17.34 9.07
N ASN A 18 15.32 -16.58 9.62
CA ASN A 18 13.93 -16.62 9.15
C ASN A 18 13.93 -16.33 7.64
N PRO A 19 13.30 -17.15 6.78
CA PRO A 19 13.13 -16.83 5.37
C PRO A 19 12.13 -15.68 5.27
N THR A 20 12.66 -14.47 5.38
CA THR A 20 12.00 -13.18 5.26
C THR A 20 11.38 -13.05 3.87
N SER A 21 10.31 -12.26 3.75
CA SER A 21 9.45 -12.06 2.57
C SER A 21 10.15 -11.95 1.20
N ASN A 22 11.42 -11.58 1.18
CA ASN A 22 12.29 -11.57 0.00
C ASN A 22 12.40 -12.95 -0.68
N SER A 23 12.36 -14.05 0.08
CA SER A 23 12.40 -15.40 -0.50
C SER A 23 11.22 -15.69 -1.43
N LYS A 24 10.00 -15.29 -1.04
CA LYS A 24 8.80 -15.50 -1.87
C LYS A 24 8.80 -14.65 -3.14
N PHE A 25 9.33 -13.43 -3.05
CA PHE A 25 9.48 -12.53 -4.18
C PHE A 25 10.44 -13.10 -5.22
N VAL A 26 11.65 -13.49 -4.79
CA VAL A 26 12.67 -14.06 -5.68
C VAL A 26 12.17 -15.35 -6.34
N LEU A 27 11.52 -16.23 -5.56
CA LEU A 27 10.91 -17.45 -6.10
C LEU A 27 9.85 -17.14 -7.15
N LYS A 28 8.98 -16.15 -6.90
CA LYS A 28 7.92 -15.79 -7.85
C LYS A 28 8.50 -15.15 -9.11
N LEU A 29 9.48 -14.25 -8.98
CA LEU A 29 10.15 -13.61 -10.11
C LEU A 29 10.82 -14.64 -11.02
N ASN A 30 11.54 -15.60 -10.43
CA ASN A 30 12.20 -16.68 -11.17
C ASN A 30 11.23 -17.68 -11.79
N SER A 31 10.01 -17.80 -11.27
CA SER A 31 8.96 -18.69 -11.81
C SER A 31 8.24 -18.15 -13.05
N ILE A 32 8.43 -16.88 -13.40
CA ILE A 32 7.82 -16.28 -14.59
C ILE A 32 8.76 -16.60 -15.77
N GLU A 33 8.24 -17.05 -16.90
CA GLU A 33 9.07 -17.33 -18.08
C GLU A 33 9.12 -16.11 -19.02
N ASP A 34 7.97 -15.49 -19.25
CA ASP A 34 7.82 -14.31 -20.13
C ASP A 34 8.59 -13.09 -19.57
N PRO A 35 9.58 -12.56 -20.33
CA PRO A 35 10.34 -11.37 -19.94
C PRO A 35 9.45 -10.15 -19.67
N LEU A 36 8.41 -9.93 -20.47
CA LEU A 36 7.53 -8.78 -20.29
C LEU A 36 6.72 -8.91 -18.98
N ALA A 37 6.17 -10.10 -18.73
CA ALA A 37 5.50 -10.39 -17.46
C ALA A 37 6.43 -10.24 -16.24
N LYS A 38 7.73 -10.56 -16.37
CA LYS A 38 8.72 -10.31 -15.29
C LYS A 38 8.86 -8.83 -15.01
N ASN A 39 9.03 -8.01 -16.05
CA ASN A 39 9.17 -6.56 -15.89
C ASN A 39 7.92 -5.93 -15.27
N VAL A 40 6.73 -6.32 -15.77
CA VAL A 40 5.45 -5.88 -15.19
C VAL A 40 5.35 -6.28 -13.72
N TYR A 41 5.79 -7.49 -13.37
CA TYR A 41 5.77 -7.95 -11.98
C TYR A 41 6.73 -7.14 -11.10
N LEU A 42 7.95 -6.89 -11.55
CA LEU A 42 8.93 -6.06 -10.85
C LEU A 42 8.40 -4.65 -10.59
N LEU A 43 7.90 -3.99 -11.62
CA LEU A 43 7.32 -2.66 -11.52
C LEU A 43 6.14 -2.64 -10.54
N LYS A 44 5.24 -3.63 -10.60
CA LYS A 44 4.14 -3.78 -9.63
C LYS A 44 4.65 -3.91 -8.20
N CYS A 45 5.71 -4.67 -7.99
CA CYS A 45 6.33 -4.82 -6.67
C CYS A 45 6.98 -3.51 -6.20
N ALA A 46 7.70 -2.80 -7.06
CA ALA A 46 8.32 -1.52 -6.73
C ALA A 46 7.27 -0.47 -6.35
N VAL A 47 6.22 -0.31 -7.16
CA VAL A 47 5.11 0.62 -6.89
C VAL A 47 4.40 0.28 -5.59
N ARG A 48 4.11 -1.01 -5.34
CA ARG A 48 3.48 -1.44 -4.08
C ARG A 48 4.39 -1.25 -2.87
N GLY A 49 5.69 -1.43 -3.03
CA GLY A 49 6.69 -1.15 -2.00
C GLY A 49 6.69 0.34 -1.64
N ALA A 50 6.78 1.22 -2.65
CA ALA A 50 6.69 2.66 -2.48
C ALA A 50 5.37 3.09 -1.82
N ALA A 51 4.25 2.48 -2.22
CA ALA A 51 2.94 2.75 -1.61
C ALA A 51 2.85 2.30 -0.15
N GLY A 52 3.45 1.17 0.18
CA GLY A 52 3.56 0.68 1.55
C GLY A 52 4.35 1.68 2.41
N GLN A 53 5.51 2.11 1.92
CA GLN A 53 6.34 3.10 2.61
C GLN A 53 5.61 4.44 2.77
N LEU A 54 5.02 4.98 1.69
CA LEU A 54 4.27 6.23 1.74
C LEU A 54 3.14 6.19 2.78
N ARG A 55 2.41 5.08 2.86
CA ARG A 55 1.36 4.90 3.88
C ARG A 55 1.93 4.96 5.29
N ASP A 56 3.06 4.30 5.52
CA ASP A 56 3.67 4.23 6.84
C ASP A 56 4.31 5.59 7.19
N ASP A 57 4.87 6.31 6.22
CA ASP A 57 5.32 7.70 6.36
C ASP A 57 4.15 8.61 6.77
N ILE A 58 3.01 8.56 6.08
CA ILE A 58 1.81 9.34 6.41
C ILE A 58 1.35 9.08 7.84
N ARG A 59 1.44 7.85 8.35
CA ARG A 59 1.05 7.52 9.73
C ARG A 59 1.98 8.10 10.78
N GLN A 60 3.24 8.34 10.41
CA GLN A 60 4.25 8.93 11.29
C GLN A 60 4.32 10.46 11.16
N MET A 61 3.65 11.04 10.17
CA MET A 61 3.57 12.50 10.01
C MET A 61 2.87 13.16 11.21
N SER A 62 3.25 14.42 11.46
CA SER A 62 2.58 15.27 12.44
C SER A 62 1.08 15.40 12.13
N PRO A 63 0.20 15.42 13.14
CA PRO A 63 -1.22 15.72 12.98
C PRO A 63 -1.53 17.08 12.33
N SER A 64 -0.58 18.02 12.36
CA SER A 64 -0.69 19.31 11.67
C SER A 64 -0.39 19.24 10.17
N ASN A 65 0.17 18.13 9.68
CA ASN A 65 0.53 17.97 8.28
C ASN A 65 -0.75 17.84 7.42
N PRO A 66 -0.87 18.58 6.30
CA PRO A 66 -2.07 18.54 5.46
C PRO A 66 -2.34 17.14 4.88
N THR A 67 -1.31 16.38 4.52
CA THR A 67 -1.45 15.01 4.01
C THR A 67 -1.99 14.08 5.10
N PHE A 68 -1.51 14.22 6.33
CA PHE A 68 -2.03 13.47 7.48
C PHE A 68 -3.52 13.77 7.68
N ILE A 69 -3.88 15.06 7.78
CA ILE A 69 -5.26 15.50 7.98
C ILE A 69 -6.15 14.94 6.87
N LEU A 70 -5.73 15.08 5.61
CA LEU A 70 -6.51 14.64 4.47
C LEU A 70 -6.70 13.12 4.48
N TRP A 71 -5.64 12.35 4.72
CA TRP A 71 -5.69 10.89 4.83
C TRP A 71 -6.68 10.42 5.90
N HIS A 72 -6.67 11.06 7.07
CA HIS A 72 -7.55 10.72 8.19
C HIS A 72 -8.96 11.33 8.08
N SER A 73 -9.19 12.31 7.21
CA SER A 73 -10.50 12.96 7.02
C SER A 73 -11.45 12.21 6.09
N VAL A 74 -10.96 11.27 5.28
CA VAL A 74 -11.78 10.54 4.30
C VAL A 74 -12.17 9.15 4.80
N ARG A 75 -13.32 8.64 4.37
CA ARG A 75 -13.81 7.31 4.79
C ARG A 75 -12.99 6.13 4.28
N ARG A 76 -12.37 6.23 3.09
CA ARG A 76 -11.71 5.09 2.42
C ARG A 76 -10.33 5.49 1.84
N PRO A 77 -9.37 5.95 2.66
CA PRO A 77 -8.08 6.41 2.18
C PRO A 77 -7.27 5.29 1.50
N LYS A 78 -7.37 4.05 2.01
CA LYS A 78 -6.75 2.88 1.39
C LYS A 78 -7.24 2.62 -0.04
N ARG A 79 -8.52 2.93 -0.32
CA ARG A 79 -9.06 2.82 -1.69
C ARG A 79 -8.48 3.90 -2.60
N ALA A 80 -8.31 5.12 -2.09
CA ALA A 80 -7.64 6.18 -2.83
C ALA A 80 -6.19 5.81 -3.15
N LEU A 81 -5.48 5.19 -2.22
CA LEU A 81 -4.12 4.67 -2.44
C LEU A 81 -4.11 3.58 -3.51
N GLN A 82 -5.06 2.64 -3.49
CA GLN A 82 -5.18 1.62 -4.53
C GLN A 82 -5.46 2.24 -5.91
N GLU A 83 -6.39 3.20 -6.00
CA GLU A 83 -6.68 3.94 -7.23
C GLU A 83 -5.47 4.74 -7.74
N ALA A 84 -4.58 5.19 -6.85
CA ALA A 84 -3.33 5.86 -7.21
C ALA A 84 -2.28 4.87 -7.74
N ILE A 85 -2.17 3.69 -7.12
CA ILE A 85 -1.31 2.59 -7.59
C ILE A 85 -1.76 2.14 -8.99
N ASP A 86 -3.05 1.89 -9.18
CA ASP A 86 -3.59 1.40 -10.45
C ASP A 86 -3.32 2.41 -11.58
N HIS A 87 -3.55 3.70 -11.30
CA HIS A 87 -3.26 4.78 -12.25
C HIS A 87 -1.78 4.86 -12.63
N LEU A 88 -0.86 4.65 -11.68
CA LEU A 88 0.57 4.68 -11.95
C LEU A 88 1.03 3.46 -12.76
N LEU A 89 0.36 2.31 -12.59
CA LEU A 89 0.66 1.10 -13.36
C LEU A 89 0.09 1.14 -14.78
N GLU A 90 -0.96 1.93 -15.02
CA GLU A 90 -1.49 2.21 -16.36
C GLU A 90 -0.53 3.08 -17.19
N ALA A 91 0.17 4.02 -16.54
CA ALA A 91 1.10 4.95 -17.15
C ALA A 91 2.39 5.09 -16.32
N PRO A 92 3.30 4.11 -16.36
CA PRO A 92 4.51 4.15 -15.57
C PRO A 92 5.53 5.17 -16.10
N PRO A 93 6.41 5.71 -15.24
CA PRO A 93 7.42 6.69 -15.62
C PRO A 93 8.62 6.11 -16.38
N CYS A 94 8.59 4.81 -16.70
CA CYS A 94 9.68 4.10 -17.36
C CYS A 94 9.11 3.13 -18.40
N ASP A 95 9.95 2.73 -19.34
CA ASP A 95 9.59 1.70 -20.31
C ASP A 95 9.44 0.34 -19.59
N VAL A 96 8.28 -0.29 -19.74
CA VAL A 96 7.97 -1.59 -19.14
C VAL A 96 8.80 -2.71 -19.77
N SER A 97 9.28 -2.54 -21.00
CA SER A 97 10.04 -3.57 -21.70
C SER A 97 11.48 -3.75 -21.18
N THR A 98 12.04 -2.75 -20.51
CA THR A 98 13.45 -2.74 -20.08
C THR A 98 13.66 -2.73 -18.56
N VAL A 99 12.58 -2.70 -17.76
CA VAL A 99 12.63 -2.55 -16.28
C VAL A 99 13.64 -3.46 -15.59
N LEU A 100 13.68 -4.76 -15.93
CA LEU A 100 14.62 -5.70 -15.29
C LEU A 100 16.08 -5.34 -15.55
N GLU A 101 16.40 -4.88 -16.77
CA GLU A 101 17.75 -4.47 -17.16
C GLU A 101 18.11 -3.15 -16.48
N ASP A 102 17.21 -2.17 -16.54
CA ASP A 102 17.44 -0.83 -15.98
C ASP A 102 17.54 -0.88 -14.44
N MET A 103 16.77 -1.75 -13.77
CA MET A 103 16.84 -1.93 -12.31
C MET A 103 18.13 -2.61 -11.83
N SER A 104 18.97 -3.12 -12.73
CA SER A 104 20.33 -3.56 -12.35
C SER A 104 21.25 -2.37 -12.05
N ASN A 105 20.92 -1.18 -12.56
CA ASN A 105 21.60 0.07 -12.24
C ASN A 105 21.01 0.66 -10.94
N GLU A 106 21.85 0.81 -9.92
CA GLU A 106 21.45 1.33 -8.61
C GLU A 106 20.93 2.77 -8.68
N GLU A 107 21.57 3.63 -9.48
CA GLU A 107 21.17 5.03 -9.65
C GLU A 107 19.80 5.11 -10.33
N PHE A 108 19.61 4.34 -11.41
CA PHE A 108 18.31 4.25 -12.06
C PHE A 108 17.23 3.77 -11.09
N THR A 109 17.52 2.72 -10.32
CA THR A 109 16.58 2.15 -9.35
C THR A 109 16.18 3.16 -8.28
N HIS A 110 17.16 3.90 -7.75
CA HIS A 110 16.91 4.97 -6.78
C HIS A 110 16.03 6.07 -7.38
N ASN A 111 16.40 6.57 -8.56
CA ASN A 111 15.67 7.63 -9.26
C ASN A 111 14.23 7.20 -9.63
N LEU A 112 14.06 5.96 -10.08
CA LEU A 112 12.74 5.38 -10.35
C LEU A 112 11.90 5.34 -9.08
N PHE A 113 12.48 4.92 -7.95
CA PHE A 113 11.75 4.80 -6.70
C PHE A 113 11.29 6.17 -6.15
N ASP A 114 12.15 7.19 -6.22
CA ASP A 114 11.81 8.55 -5.83
C ASP A 114 10.75 9.16 -6.75
N THR A 115 10.87 8.91 -8.06
CA THR A 115 9.88 9.35 -9.05
C THR A 115 8.52 8.70 -8.79
N VAL A 116 8.50 7.38 -8.58
CA VAL A 116 7.30 6.61 -8.24
C VAL A 116 6.67 7.13 -6.95
N LYS A 117 7.46 7.42 -5.91
CA LYS A 117 6.96 8.01 -4.67
C LYS A 117 6.32 9.38 -4.90
N GLY A 118 6.99 10.26 -5.64
CA GLY A 118 6.49 11.61 -5.94
C GLY A 118 5.18 11.59 -6.74
N MET A 119 5.12 10.75 -7.78
CA MET A 119 3.92 10.56 -8.59
C MET A 119 2.79 9.93 -7.77
N LEU A 120 3.10 8.91 -6.97
CA LEU A 120 2.13 8.24 -6.12
C LEU A 120 1.55 9.18 -5.06
N HIS A 121 2.38 10.01 -4.44
CA HIS A 121 1.93 11.01 -3.48
C HIS A 121 1.00 12.02 -4.14
N THR A 122 1.39 12.60 -5.27
CA THR A 122 0.57 13.55 -6.03
C THR A 122 -0.78 12.95 -6.45
N SER A 123 -0.75 11.73 -6.98
CA SER A 123 -1.95 10.99 -7.37
C SER A 123 -2.84 10.71 -6.15
N LEU A 124 -2.26 10.25 -5.05
CA LEU A 124 -2.97 9.99 -3.80
C LEU A 124 -3.71 11.24 -3.29
N ILE A 125 -3.03 12.38 -3.20
CA ILE A 125 -3.65 13.65 -2.77
C ILE A 125 -4.86 13.96 -3.65
N SER A 126 -4.70 13.91 -4.96
CA SER A 126 -5.78 14.16 -5.92
C SER A 126 -6.99 13.24 -5.71
N LYS A 127 -6.75 11.93 -5.46
CA LYS A 127 -7.82 10.96 -5.18
C LYS A 127 -8.50 11.24 -3.83
N LEU A 128 -7.73 11.57 -2.79
CA LEU A 128 -8.25 11.87 -1.45
C LEU A 128 -9.11 13.15 -1.47
N GLU A 129 -8.66 14.22 -2.10
CA GLU A 129 -9.43 15.45 -2.26
C GLU A 129 -10.74 15.21 -3.01
N ARG A 130 -10.70 14.40 -4.08
CA ARG A 130 -11.90 13.99 -4.82
C ARG A 130 -12.87 13.23 -3.91
N GLN A 131 -12.39 12.33 -3.06
CA GLN A 131 -13.22 11.63 -2.09
C GLN A 131 -13.80 12.58 -1.04
N GLN A 132 -13.02 13.55 -0.57
CA GLN A 132 -13.47 14.53 0.42
C GLN A 132 -14.58 15.43 -0.15
N ARG A 133 -14.40 15.94 -1.38
CA ARG A 133 -15.43 16.72 -2.10
C ARG A 133 -16.73 15.92 -2.26
N ARG A 134 -16.63 14.66 -2.67
CA ARG A 134 -17.79 13.76 -2.81
C ARG A 134 -18.51 13.48 -1.49
N GLN A 135 -17.79 13.43 -0.38
CA GLN A 135 -18.38 13.25 0.95
C GLN A 135 -19.13 14.50 1.40
N LYS A 136 -18.59 15.70 1.13
CA LYS A 136 -19.27 16.98 1.43
C LYS A 136 -20.52 17.18 0.55
N ALA A 137 -20.46 16.79 -0.72
CA ALA A 137 -21.55 16.95 -1.67
C ALA A 137 -22.72 15.96 -1.49
N ARG A 138 -22.55 14.90 -0.69
CA ARG A 138 -23.64 14.01 -0.30
C ARG A 138 -24.16 14.46 1.07
N PRO A 139 -25.14 15.39 1.15
CA PRO A 139 -25.88 15.55 2.40
C PRO A 139 -26.42 14.17 2.77
N ARG A 140 -26.28 13.79 4.04
CA ARG A 140 -26.95 12.60 4.57
C ARG A 140 -28.41 12.74 4.16
N SER A 141 -28.91 11.88 3.27
CA SER A 141 -30.35 11.86 2.97
C SER A 141 -31.07 11.89 4.31
N PRO A 142 -32.00 12.84 4.53
CA PRO A 142 -32.85 12.75 5.70
C PRO A 142 -33.48 11.38 5.63
N VAL A 143 -33.30 10.59 6.69
CA VAL A 143 -34.09 9.40 6.91
C VAL A 143 -35.52 9.90 6.90
N ILE A 144 -36.25 9.66 5.80
CA ILE A 144 -37.69 9.83 5.81
C ILE A 144 -38.16 8.77 6.79
N LEU A 145 -38.40 9.21 8.03
CA LEU A 145 -39.23 8.50 9.00
C LEU A 145 -40.57 8.33 8.31
N PHE A 146 -40.76 7.19 7.65
CA PHE A 146 -42.08 6.70 7.33
C PHE A 146 -42.78 6.49 8.67
N ASN A 147 -43.58 7.47 9.06
CA ASN A 147 -44.65 7.27 10.04
C ASN A 147 -45.61 6.28 9.40
N ASP A 148 -45.53 5.01 9.80
CA ASP A 148 -46.60 4.04 9.58
C ASP A 148 -47.83 4.52 10.37
N PRO A 149 -48.98 4.80 9.71
CA PRO A 149 -50.24 4.93 10.43
C PRO A 149 -50.67 3.54 10.92
N GLN A 150 -50.78 3.38 12.24
CA GLN A 150 -51.37 2.18 12.84
C GLN A 150 -52.82 1.97 12.34
N PRO A 151 -53.23 0.75 11.98
CA PRO A 151 -54.65 0.44 11.82
C PRO A 151 -55.33 0.38 13.19
N LEU A 152 -56.34 1.22 13.38
CA LEU A 152 -57.21 1.20 14.56
C LEU A 152 -57.95 -0.14 14.66
N ASN A 153 -57.93 -0.67 15.88
CA ASN A 153 -58.54 -1.92 16.27
C ASN A 153 -60.03 -2.01 15.92
N THR A 154 -60.38 -3.23 15.50
CA THR A 154 -61.67 -3.89 15.55
C THR A 154 -62.50 -3.51 16.78
N ILE A 155 -63.72 -3.04 16.55
CA ILE A 155 -64.80 -3.08 17.54
C ILE A 155 -65.85 -4.05 16.98
N CYS A 156 -65.97 -5.20 17.64
CA CYS A 156 -67.17 -6.03 17.63
C CYS A 156 -68.16 -5.38 18.58
N GLU A 157 -69.38 -5.09 18.13
CA GLU A 157 -70.56 -5.05 18.99
C GLU A 157 -71.75 -5.66 18.23
N GLU A 158 -72.65 -6.25 19.02
CA GLU A 158 -73.61 -7.34 18.77
C GLU A 158 -74.76 -7.06 17.78
#